data_AF-A0AAW2MET3-F1
#
_entry.id   AF-A0AAW2MET3-F1
#
_cell.length_a   1.000
_cell.length_b   1.000
_cell.length_c   1.000
_cell.angle_alpha   90.00
_cell.angle_beta   90.00
_cell.angle_gamma   90.00
#
_symmetry.space_group_name_H-M   'P 1'
#
loop_
_entity.id
_entity.type
_entity.pdbx_description
1 polymer ?
#
loop_
_entity_poly.entity_id
_entity_poly.type
_entity_poly.pdbx_seq_one_letter_code
_entity_poly.pdbx_strand_id
1 'polypeptide(L)'
;MCNYRWKARSQAILTILKNLEADFLCLQEVDEYDTFYKKNLENLGYASIHIQRSGKKRDGCGIFYKQNSAELVIEEKIDYNDLVDTVEDGKTSSTENDGVLVSGNREEPKAGSELKDSQTDRGDPNDPRVRLKRDCVGIMAAFRLKNPSSCHVIIANTHLYWDPEWADVKIAQAKYLLSRLAGFKDLVSDKFDCSPPIILSGDFNSVPGDQVHQYLVSGTNSMGPETADDLPMPLSSVYAFTRGEPEFTNCTPGFTGTLDYIFFSPSGDIKPVSYLELPEAESSDVIGGLPNYFHPSDHLPIGAEFAVEA
;
A
#
# COMPACT_ATOMS: atom_id res chain seq x y z
N MET A 1 -9.41 21.37 -21.83
CA MET A 1 -10.27 21.08 -20.64
C MET A 1 -9.94 19.67 -20.17
N CYS A 2 -9.44 19.51 -18.94
CA CYS A 2 -9.25 18.19 -18.34
C CYS A 2 -10.61 17.50 -18.17
N ASN A 3 -10.73 16.23 -18.59
CA ASN A 3 -11.98 15.49 -18.53
C ASN A 3 -11.95 14.55 -17.32
N TYR A 4 -12.46 15.04 -16.19
CA TYR A 4 -12.54 14.30 -14.92
C TYR A 4 -13.47 13.08 -14.96
N ARG A 5 -14.26 12.89 -16.03
CA ARG A 5 -15.17 11.76 -16.15
C ARG A 5 -14.40 10.46 -16.22
N TRP A 6 -14.76 9.50 -15.37
CA TRP A 6 -14.18 8.17 -15.32
C TRP A 6 -14.01 7.52 -16.70
N LYS A 7 -15.05 7.58 -17.55
CA LYS A 7 -15.00 7.01 -18.91
C LYS A 7 -13.83 7.51 -19.77
N ALA A 8 -13.42 8.76 -19.60
CA ALA A 8 -12.29 9.32 -20.34
C ALA A 8 -10.96 8.98 -19.66
N ARG A 9 -10.87 9.17 -18.33
CA ARG A 9 -9.65 8.87 -17.56
C ARG A 9 -9.27 7.39 -17.64
N SER A 10 -10.24 6.49 -17.56
CA SER A 10 -10.00 5.04 -17.60
C SER A 10 -9.34 4.60 -18.91
N GLN A 11 -9.75 5.14 -20.07
CA GLN A 11 -9.10 4.82 -21.35
C GLN A 11 -7.65 5.32 -21.41
N ALA A 12 -7.37 6.51 -20.87
CA ALA A 12 -6.01 7.04 -20.75
C ALA A 12 -5.17 6.21 -19.77
N ILE A 13 -5.73 5.82 -18.62
CA ILE A 13 -5.08 4.91 -17.65
C ILE A 13 -4.71 3.59 -18.35
N LEU A 14 -5.65 2.96 -19.05
CA LEU A 14 -5.37 1.69 -19.75
C LEU A 14 -4.28 1.83 -20.81
N THR A 15 -4.22 2.97 -21.50
CA THR A 15 -3.18 3.25 -22.48
C THR A 15 -1.81 3.37 -21.81
N ILE A 16 -1.72 4.07 -20.66
CA ILE A 16 -0.50 4.15 -19.87
C ILE A 16 -0.07 2.75 -19.40
N LEU A 17 -0.96 2.01 -18.74
CA LEU A 17 -0.67 0.66 -18.23
C LEU A 17 -0.20 -0.30 -19.33
N LYS A 18 -0.81 -0.21 -20.52
CA LYS A 18 -0.40 -0.98 -21.69
C LYS A 18 1.01 -0.60 -22.14
N ASN A 19 1.30 0.70 -22.24
CA ASN A 19 2.57 1.20 -22.78
C ASN A 19 3.75 1.04 -21.82
N LEU A 20 3.50 0.88 -20.52
CA LEU A 20 4.55 0.57 -19.55
C LEU A 20 5.16 -0.82 -19.77
N GLU A 21 4.39 -1.76 -20.35
CA GLU A 21 4.82 -3.14 -20.60
C GLU A 21 5.48 -3.83 -19.38
N ALA A 22 5.15 -3.42 -18.16
CA ALA A 22 5.79 -3.92 -16.95
C ALA A 22 5.46 -5.40 -16.67
N ASP A 23 6.37 -6.15 -16.07
CA ASP A 23 6.07 -7.53 -15.65
C ASP A 23 5.12 -7.58 -14.45
N PHE A 24 5.19 -6.55 -13.59
CA PHE A 24 4.33 -6.34 -12.44
C PHE A 24 3.80 -4.91 -12.43
N LEU A 25 2.50 -4.75 -12.18
CA LEU A 25 1.84 -3.46 -11.95
C LEU A 25 1.19 -3.49 -10.56
N CYS A 26 1.62 -2.59 -9.69
CA CYS A 26 1.04 -2.41 -8.36
C CYS A 26 0.19 -1.15 -8.36
N LEU A 27 -1.13 -1.29 -8.24
CA LEU A 27 -2.08 -0.19 -8.37
C LEU A 27 -2.82 0.04 -7.05
N GLN A 28 -3.02 1.31 -6.70
CA GLN A 28 -3.86 1.78 -5.61
C GLN A 28 -5.11 2.46 -6.19
N GLU A 29 -6.10 2.72 -5.32
CA GLU A 29 -7.39 3.31 -5.70
C GLU A 29 -8.15 2.53 -6.80
N VAL A 30 -8.02 1.21 -6.81
CA VAL A 30 -8.61 0.33 -7.84
C VAL A 30 -10.08 0.08 -7.52
N ASP A 31 -11.01 0.74 -8.21
CA ASP A 31 -12.45 0.63 -7.96
C ASP A 31 -13.19 -0.39 -8.85
N GLU A 32 -13.27 -0.15 -10.16
CA GLU A 32 -13.93 -0.99 -11.16
C GLU A 32 -13.04 -2.20 -11.50
N TYR A 33 -12.63 -2.96 -10.49
CA TYR A 33 -11.65 -4.04 -10.61
C TYR A 33 -12.09 -5.10 -11.62
N ASP A 34 -13.23 -5.75 -11.41
CA ASP A 34 -13.69 -6.84 -12.29
C ASP A 34 -14.12 -6.35 -13.68
N THR A 35 -14.84 -5.23 -13.71
CA THR A 35 -15.48 -4.69 -14.92
C THR A 35 -14.50 -3.98 -15.86
N PHE A 36 -13.45 -3.37 -15.30
CA PHE A 36 -12.48 -2.57 -16.03
C PHE A 36 -11.05 -3.11 -15.92
N TYR A 37 -10.42 -3.09 -14.74
CA TYR A 37 -8.98 -3.39 -14.63
C TYR A 37 -8.65 -4.83 -15.00
N LYS A 38 -9.25 -5.80 -14.30
CA LYS A 38 -9.05 -7.24 -14.52
C LYS A 38 -9.36 -7.61 -15.96
N LYS A 39 -10.57 -7.30 -16.44
CA LYS A 39 -10.99 -7.62 -17.81
C LYS A 39 -10.04 -7.08 -18.88
N ASN A 40 -9.60 -5.82 -18.77
CA ASN A 40 -8.75 -5.23 -19.79
C ASN A 40 -7.30 -5.71 -19.70
N LEU A 41 -6.75 -5.89 -18.49
CA LEU A 41 -5.38 -6.35 -18.30
C LEU A 41 -5.22 -7.86 -18.58
N GLU A 42 -6.26 -8.67 -18.36
CA GLU A 42 -6.29 -10.08 -18.81
C GLU A 42 -6.16 -10.18 -20.34
N ASN A 43 -6.82 -9.30 -21.09
CA ASN A 43 -6.65 -9.23 -22.55
C ASN A 43 -5.23 -8.81 -22.98
N LEU A 44 -4.45 -8.22 -22.07
CA LEU A 44 -3.04 -7.86 -22.29
C LEU A 44 -2.07 -8.91 -21.70
N GLY A 45 -2.58 -10.06 -21.23
CA GLY A 45 -1.75 -11.17 -20.73
C GLY A 45 -1.41 -11.11 -19.24
N TYR A 46 -2.06 -10.23 -18.48
CA TYR A 46 -1.88 -10.16 -17.03
C TYR A 46 -2.86 -11.07 -16.29
N ALA A 47 -2.39 -11.73 -15.24
CA ALA A 47 -3.23 -12.19 -14.15
C ALA A 47 -3.20 -11.16 -13.02
N SER A 48 -4.11 -11.28 -12.04
CA SER A 48 -4.21 -10.29 -10.97
C SER A 48 -4.79 -10.83 -9.68
N ILE A 49 -4.38 -10.18 -8.60
CA ILE A 49 -4.91 -10.32 -7.25
C ILE A 49 -5.31 -8.95 -6.72
N HIS A 50 -6.34 -8.89 -5.89
CA HIS A 50 -6.94 -7.64 -5.43
C HIS A 50 -7.54 -7.77 -4.03
N ILE A 51 -7.43 -6.67 -3.28
CA ILE A 51 -8.15 -6.44 -2.03
C ILE A 51 -8.90 -5.11 -2.12
N GLN A 52 -10.21 -5.15 -1.94
CA GLN A 52 -11.04 -3.97 -1.79
C GLN A 52 -10.94 -3.48 -0.34
N ARG A 53 -10.89 -2.16 -0.14
CA ARG A 53 -11.01 -1.57 1.18
C ARG A 53 -12.34 -1.93 1.83
N SER A 54 -12.33 -2.13 3.14
CA SER A 54 -13.52 -2.42 3.92
C SER A 54 -14.48 -1.20 4.01
N GLY A 55 -15.68 -1.43 4.54
CA GLY A 55 -16.69 -0.38 4.70
C GLY A 55 -17.44 -0.04 3.41
N LYS A 56 -17.67 1.27 3.17
CA LYS A 56 -18.40 1.78 1.98
C LYS A 56 -17.49 2.11 0.80
N LYS A 57 -16.18 1.86 0.95
CA LYS A 57 -15.17 2.12 -0.07
C LYS A 57 -15.29 1.08 -1.18
N ARG A 58 -15.17 1.53 -2.43
CA ARG A 58 -15.22 0.65 -3.62
C ARG A 58 -13.84 0.40 -4.20
N ASP A 59 -12.88 1.22 -3.80
CA ASP A 59 -11.48 1.18 -4.19
C ASP A 59 -10.66 0.20 -3.34
N GLY A 60 -9.49 -0.18 -3.86
CA GLY A 60 -8.62 -1.18 -3.27
C GLY A 60 -7.19 -1.12 -3.79
N CYS A 61 -6.41 -2.13 -3.43
CA CYS A 61 -5.06 -2.35 -3.95
C CYS A 61 -5.04 -3.62 -4.81
N GLY A 62 -4.33 -3.56 -5.93
CA GLY A 62 -4.15 -4.69 -6.84
C GLY A 62 -2.70 -4.93 -7.19
N ILE A 63 -2.35 -6.19 -7.42
CA ILE A 63 -1.08 -6.60 -8.06
C ILE A 63 -1.46 -7.35 -9.33
N PHE A 64 -1.03 -6.82 -10.48
CA PHE A 64 -1.21 -7.42 -11.79
C PHE A 64 0.14 -7.88 -12.29
N TYR A 65 0.22 -9.08 -12.85
CA TYR A 65 1.49 -9.67 -13.27
C TYR A 65 1.34 -10.40 -14.60
N LYS A 66 2.34 -10.27 -15.48
CA LYS A 66 2.33 -10.98 -16.75
C LYS A 66 2.43 -12.48 -16.53
N GLN A 67 1.46 -13.23 -17.07
CA GLN A 67 1.38 -14.68 -16.89
C GLN A 67 2.57 -15.43 -17.50
N ASN A 68 3.28 -14.84 -18.47
CA ASN A 68 4.49 -15.43 -19.07
C ASN A 68 5.77 -15.10 -18.31
N SER A 69 5.76 -14.11 -17.41
CA SER A 69 6.92 -13.68 -16.61
C SER A 69 6.93 -14.33 -15.23
N ALA A 70 5.77 -14.54 -14.61
CA ALA A 70 5.67 -15.03 -13.24
C ALA A 70 4.44 -15.91 -12.99
N GLU A 71 4.51 -16.70 -11.92
CA GLU A 71 3.42 -17.52 -11.40
C GLU A 71 3.19 -17.21 -9.92
N LEU A 72 1.95 -16.86 -9.56
CA LEU A 72 1.53 -16.66 -8.18
C LEU A 72 1.60 -17.98 -7.40
N VAL A 73 2.30 -18.00 -6.27
CA VAL A 73 2.41 -19.20 -5.42
C VAL A 73 1.71 -19.05 -4.07
N ILE A 74 1.75 -17.87 -3.47
CA ILE A 74 1.10 -17.55 -2.20
C ILE A 74 0.66 -16.08 -2.23
N GLU A 75 -0.53 -15.78 -1.74
CA GLU A 75 -0.99 -14.42 -1.48
C GLU A 75 -1.34 -14.23 0.00
N GLU A 76 -1.16 -13.02 0.49
CA GLU A 76 -1.62 -12.56 1.80
C GLU A 76 -2.20 -11.16 1.68
N LYS A 77 -3.30 -10.92 2.39
CA LYS A 77 -4.02 -9.65 2.43
C LYS A 77 -3.88 -9.03 3.82
N ILE A 78 -3.73 -7.71 3.85
CA ILE A 78 -3.66 -6.91 5.08
C ILE A 78 -4.91 -6.02 5.12
N ASP A 79 -5.73 -6.17 6.15
CA ASP A 79 -6.67 -5.13 6.58
C ASP A 79 -6.06 -4.42 7.79
N TYR A 80 -5.75 -3.13 7.66
CA TYR A 80 -5.14 -2.40 8.78
C TYR A 80 -6.09 -2.17 9.95
N ASN A 81 -7.40 -2.44 9.78
CA ASN A 81 -8.32 -2.44 10.90
C ASN A 81 -8.04 -3.55 11.91
N ASP A 82 -7.28 -4.60 11.54
CA ASP A 82 -6.79 -5.64 12.48
C ASP A 82 -5.99 -5.02 13.64
N LEU A 83 -5.39 -3.85 13.44
CA LEU A 83 -4.70 -3.11 14.50
C LEU A 83 -5.63 -2.74 15.66
N VAL A 84 -6.94 -2.62 15.42
CA VAL A 84 -7.93 -2.36 16.47
C VAL A 84 -7.98 -3.53 17.45
N ASP A 85 -7.91 -4.77 16.95
CA ASP A 85 -8.01 -5.98 17.76
C ASP A 85 -6.78 -6.13 18.69
N THR A 86 -5.61 -5.69 18.22
CA THR A 86 -4.38 -5.67 19.05
C THR A 86 -4.49 -4.76 20.28
N VAL A 87 -5.39 -3.77 20.26
CA VAL A 87 -5.69 -2.91 21.42
C VAL A 87 -6.60 -3.63 22.42
N GLU A 88 -7.43 -4.57 21.98
CA GLU A 88 -8.31 -5.37 22.85
C GLU A 88 -7.51 -6.38 23.68
N ASP A 89 -6.56 -7.06 23.05
CA ASP A 89 -5.66 -8.04 23.72
C ASP A 89 -4.72 -7.37 24.73
N GLY A 90 -4.38 -6.09 24.55
CA GLY A 90 -3.59 -5.31 25.50
C GLY A 90 -4.35 -4.89 26.77
N LYS A 91 -5.69 -4.91 26.76
CA LYS A 91 -6.53 -4.51 27.91
C LYS A 91 -7.02 -5.68 28.77
N THR A 92 -6.88 -6.93 28.32
CA THR A 92 -7.27 -8.11 29.09
C THR A 92 -6.29 -8.54 30.19
N SER A 93 -5.20 -7.81 30.42
CA SER A 93 -4.23 -8.08 31.49
C SER A 93 -4.32 -7.16 32.73
N SER A 94 -5.35 -6.31 32.85
CA SER A 94 -5.57 -5.54 34.08
C SER A 94 -7.05 -5.30 34.36
N THR A 95 -7.68 -6.24 35.07
CA THR A 95 -8.69 -5.98 36.12
C THR A 95 -9.11 -7.31 36.77
N GLU A 96 -8.43 -7.68 37.86
CA GLU A 96 -9.04 -8.51 38.89
C GLU A 96 -9.95 -7.63 39.77
N ASN A 97 -11.16 -8.15 40.01
CA ASN A 97 -12.12 -7.84 41.08
C ASN A 97 -12.59 -6.40 41.30
N ASP A 98 -13.88 -6.15 41.05
CA ASP A 98 -14.86 -6.25 42.14
C ASP A 98 -16.28 -6.49 41.60
N GLY A 99 -17.00 -7.41 42.23
CA GLY A 99 -18.35 -7.79 41.82
C GLY A 99 -19.43 -7.02 42.58
N VAL A 100 -20.49 -6.60 41.89
CA VAL A 100 -21.83 -6.48 42.48
C VAL A 100 -22.89 -6.81 41.42
N LEU A 101 -23.68 -7.84 41.74
CA LEU A 101 -24.93 -8.21 41.09
C LEU A 101 -26.01 -7.17 41.39
N VAL A 102 -26.63 -6.57 40.36
CA VAL A 102 -27.99 -6.00 40.47
C VAL A 102 -28.80 -6.32 39.21
N SER A 103 -29.88 -7.07 39.44
CA SER A 103 -30.98 -7.38 38.53
C SER A 103 -31.85 -6.16 38.22
N GLY A 104 -32.31 -5.99 36.98
CA GLY A 104 -33.34 -5.00 36.66
C GLY A 104 -33.82 -5.00 35.21
N ASN A 105 -34.95 -5.69 34.98
CA ASN A 105 -36.02 -5.55 33.97
C ASN A 105 -35.77 -5.01 32.54
N ARG A 106 -36.22 -5.83 31.58
CA ARG A 106 -36.52 -5.50 30.19
C ARG A 106 -37.76 -4.61 30.08
N GLU A 107 -37.67 -3.52 29.33
CA GLU A 107 -38.81 -2.89 28.63
C GLU A 107 -38.37 -2.43 27.24
N GLU A 108 -39.10 -2.86 26.20
CA GLU A 108 -39.07 -2.28 24.86
C GLU A 108 -39.90 -0.98 24.82
N PRO A 109 -39.58 -0.03 23.93
CA PRO A 109 -40.66 0.51 23.12
C PRO A 109 -40.36 0.70 21.63
N LYS A 110 -41.47 0.80 20.91
CA LYS A 110 -41.68 0.73 19.46
C LYS A 110 -41.24 1.98 18.67
N ALA A 111 -40.83 1.69 17.45
CA ALA A 111 -40.95 2.41 16.18
C ALA A 111 -41.47 3.86 16.15
N GLY A 112 -40.68 4.71 15.47
CA GLY A 112 -41.16 5.73 14.55
C GLY A 112 -40.59 7.13 14.76
N SER A 113 -39.61 7.54 13.93
CA SER A 113 -39.49 8.89 13.38
C SER A 113 -38.24 9.03 12.51
N GLU A 114 -38.47 9.24 11.22
CA GLU A 114 -37.71 10.06 10.25
C GLU A 114 -36.21 10.32 10.52
N LEU A 115 -35.35 9.57 9.83
CA LEU A 115 -33.90 9.79 9.77
C LEU A 115 -33.59 11.06 8.96
N LYS A 116 -33.37 12.16 9.68
CA LYS A 116 -32.53 13.26 9.20
C LYS A 116 -31.07 12.87 9.43
N ASP A 117 -30.36 12.68 8.32
CA ASP A 117 -28.92 12.42 8.28
C ASP A 117 -28.18 13.58 8.96
N SER A 118 -27.73 13.35 10.19
CA SER A 118 -26.93 14.28 10.97
C SER A 118 -25.56 13.65 11.20
N GLN A 119 -24.53 14.43 10.92
CA GLN A 119 -23.13 14.12 11.13
C GLN A 119 -22.83 13.89 12.63
N THR A 120 -23.17 12.75 13.23
CA THR A 120 -22.71 12.40 14.59
C THR A 120 -22.77 10.89 14.83
N ASP A 121 -21.79 10.13 14.31
CA ASP A 121 -21.41 8.84 14.94
C ASP A 121 -20.01 8.36 14.51
N ARG A 122 -19.01 9.25 14.52
CA ARG A 122 -17.62 8.86 14.21
C ARG A 122 -16.81 8.43 15.43
N GLY A 123 -17.42 8.36 16.62
CA GLY A 123 -16.72 8.09 17.88
C GLY A 123 -15.74 9.21 18.27
N ASP A 124 -15.11 9.09 19.44
CA ASP A 124 -14.04 10.00 19.88
C ASP A 124 -12.75 9.69 19.12
N PRO A 125 -12.17 10.62 18.32
CA PRO A 125 -10.94 10.38 17.57
C PRO A 125 -9.70 10.17 18.46
N ASN A 126 -9.79 10.44 19.77
CA ASN A 126 -8.75 10.11 20.75
C ASN A 126 -8.86 8.67 21.27
N ASP A 127 -9.98 7.98 21.04
CA ASP A 127 -10.09 6.55 21.33
C ASP A 127 -9.25 5.79 20.29
N PRO A 128 -8.21 5.02 20.71
CA PRO A 128 -7.35 4.29 19.77
C PRO A 128 -8.11 3.40 18.80
N ARG A 129 -9.26 2.84 19.20
CA ARG A 129 -10.09 1.96 18.36
C ARG A 129 -10.74 2.73 17.22
N VAL A 130 -11.26 3.91 17.52
CA VAL A 130 -11.81 4.85 16.54
C VAL A 130 -10.68 5.40 15.68
N ARG A 131 -9.53 5.66 16.30
CA ARG A 131 -8.38 6.29 15.65
C ARG A 131 -7.76 5.40 14.58
N LEU A 132 -7.52 4.12 14.89
CA LEU A 132 -6.86 3.16 14.00
C LEU A 132 -7.78 2.62 12.89
N LYS A 133 -9.11 2.65 13.08
CA LYS A 133 -10.08 2.14 12.10
C LYS A 133 -10.18 3.05 10.88
N ARG A 134 -9.40 2.78 9.82
CA ARG A 134 -9.29 3.63 8.62
C ARG A 134 -9.53 2.91 7.30
N ASP A 135 -9.88 1.63 7.34
CA ASP A 135 -10.20 0.80 6.18
C ASP A 135 -9.10 0.86 5.09
N CYS A 136 -7.85 1.09 5.50
CA CYS A 136 -6.69 1.01 4.62
C CYS A 136 -6.34 -0.46 4.41
N VAL A 137 -5.71 -0.77 3.29
CA VAL A 137 -5.37 -2.16 2.94
C VAL A 137 -3.97 -2.30 2.35
N GLY A 138 -3.45 -3.51 2.45
CA GLY A 138 -2.25 -3.96 1.75
C GLY A 138 -2.47 -5.34 1.16
N ILE A 139 -1.67 -5.69 0.17
CA ILE A 139 -1.65 -7.02 -0.43
C ILE A 139 -0.20 -7.38 -0.71
N MET A 140 0.18 -8.61 -0.42
CA MET A 140 1.49 -9.13 -0.76
C MET A 140 1.36 -10.52 -1.34
N ALA A 141 2.28 -10.89 -2.21
CA ALA A 141 2.29 -12.19 -2.82
C ALA A 141 3.70 -12.62 -3.17
N ALA A 142 3.94 -13.91 -3.03
CA ALA A 142 5.13 -14.57 -3.53
C ALA A 142 4.85 -15.08 -4.94
N PHE A 143 5.81 -14.85 -5.83
CA PHE A 143 5.76 -15.25 -7.22
C PHE A 143 7.00 -16.07 -7.55
N ARG A 144 6.80 -17.19 -8.24
CA ARG A 144 7.88 -17.88 -8.93
C ARG A 144 8.11 -17.21 -10.28
N LEU A 145 9.31 -16.66 -10.49
CA LEU A 145 9.70 -16.13 -11.79
C LEU A 145 9.87 -17.28 -12.79
N LYS A 146 9.51 -17.04 -14.05
CA LYS A 146 9.67 -18.04 -15.12
C LYS A 146 11.06 -18.00 -15.75
N ASN A 147 11.73 -16.85 -15.67
CA ASN A 147 13.10 -16.64 -16.10
C ASN A 147 13.78 -15.64 -15.13
N PRO A 148 14.73 -16.07 -14.29
CA PRO A 148 15.14 -17.47 -14.06
C PRO A 148 14.03 -18.30 -13.37
N SER A 149 13.82 -19.54 -13.80
CA SER A 149 12.65 -20.37 -13.44
C SER A 149 12.62 -20.88 -11.98
N SER A 150 13.69 -20.68 -11.21
CA SER A 150 13.87 -21.12 -9.83
C SER A 150 13.81 -20.00 -8.80
N CYS A 151 13.72 -18.73 -9.22
CA CYS A 151 13.73 -17.61 -8.29
C CYS A 151 12.31 -17.27 -7.81
N HIS A 152 12.16 -17.07 -6.50
CA HIS A 152 10.94 -16.55 -5.90
C HIS A 152 11.14 -15.08 -5.53
N VAL A 153 10.17 -14.24 -5.82
CA VAL A 153 10.16 -12.83 -5.42
C VAL A 153 8.87 -12.54 -4.65
N ILE A 154 8.97 -11.73 -3.60
CA ILE A 154 7.82 -11.20 -2.88
C ILE A 154 7.54 -9.80 -3.41
N ILE A 155 6.32 -9.58 -3.89
CA ILE A 155 5.82 -8.28 -4.29
C ILE A 155 4.73 -7.87 -3.31
N ALA A 156 4.88 -6.71 -2.69
CA ALA A 156 3.90 -6.10 -1.80
C ALA A 156 3.42 -4.76 -2.35
N ASN A 157 2.16 -4.44 -2.11
CA ASN A 157 1.50 -3.20 -2.49
C ASN A 157 0.60 -2.70 -1.36
N THR A 158 0.59 -1.40 -1.08
CA THR A 158 -0.27 -0.82 -0.05
C THR A 158 -0.73 0.60 -0.40
N HIS A 159 -1.76 1.06 0.32
CA HIS A 159 -2.18 2.45 0.37
C HIS A 159 -2.43 2.83 1.83
N LEU A 160 -1.49 3.59 2.43
CA LEU A 160 -1.55 4.03 3.82
C LEU A 160 -2.52 5.19 4.01
N TYR A 161 -2.85 5.50 5.27
CA TYR A 161 -3.80 6.56 5.59
C TYR A 161 -3.31 7.95 5.13
N TRP A 162 -4.21 8.75 4.57
CA TRP A 162 -3.86 9.98 3.84
C TRP A 162 -3.67 11.21 4.73
N ASP A 163 -4.31 11.27 5.90
CA ASP A 163 -4.41 12.51 6.68
C ASP A 163 -3.05 12.90 7.29
N PRO A 164 -2.47 14.07 6.95
CA PRO A 164 -1.19 14.51 7.48
C PRO A 164 -1.20 14.74 9.00
N GLU A 165 -2.35 15.02 9.62
CA GLU A 165 -2.46 15.22 11.07
C GLU A 165 -2.45 13.89 11.86
N TRP A 166 -2.47 12.75 11.16
CA TRP A 166 -2.59 11.41 11.74
C TRP A 166 -1.34 10.56 11.48
N ALA A 167 -0.17 11.18 11.68
CA ALA A 167 1.13 10.54 11.52
C ALA A 167 1.27 9.26 12.36
N ASP A 168 0.70 9.22 13.56
CA ASP A 168 0.71 8.05 14.44
C ASP A 168 -0.05 6.86 13.85
N VAL A 169 -1.18 7.09 13.18
CA VAL A 169 -1.92 6.03 12.48
C VAL A 169 -1.13 5.54 11.28
N LYS A 170 -0.54 6.43 10.48
CA LYS A 170 0.32 6.03 9.36
C LYS A 170 1.51 5.19 9.84
N ILE A 171 2.16 5.58 10.94
CA ILE A 171 3.26 4.84 11.55
C ILE A 171 2.80 3.46 12.03
N ALA A 172 1.65 3.37 12.71
CA ALA A 172 1.12 2.08 13.16
C ALA A 172 0.86 1.14 11.97
N GLN A 173 0.31 1.66 10.87
CA GLN A 173 0.12 0.89 9.64
C GLN A 173 1.44 0.46 8.99
N ALA A 174 2.44 1.35 8.90
CA ALA A 174 3.76 1.02 8.36
C ALA A 174 4.48 -0.05 9.21
N LYS A 175 4.38 0.03 10.55
CA LYS A 175 4.91 -1.00 11.46
C LYS A 175 4.24 -2.34 11.25
N TYR A 176 2.91 -2.35 11.17
CA TYR A 176 2.14 -3.56 10.90
C TYR A 176 2.50 -4.17 9.55
N LEU A 177 2.62 -3.36 8.50
CA LEU A 177 3.03 -3.77 7.17
C LEU A 177 4.39 -4.49 7.19
N LEU A 178 5.42 -3.89 7.79
CA LEU A 178 6.76 -4.50 7.82
C LEU A 178 6.80 -5.76 8.69
N SER A 179 6.04 -5.80 9.78
CA SER A 179 5.92 -7.00 10.63
C SER A 179 5.27 -8.15 9.86
N ARG A 180 4.16 -7.89 9.15
CA ARG A 180 3.47 -8.89 8.31
C ARG A 180 4.35 -9.33 7.15
N LEU A 181 5.05 -8.39 6.51
CA LEU A 181 5.95 -8.68 5.39
C LEU A 181 7.16 -9.52 5.83
N ALA A 182 7.68 -9.30 7.04
CA ALA A 182 8.74 -10.13 7.63
C ALA A 182 8.24 -11.58 7.86
N GLY A 183 7.11 -11.75 8.54
CA GLY A 183 6.53 -13.08 8.75
C GLY A 183 6.16 -13.79 7.44
N PHE A 184 5.69 -13.04 6.44
CA PHE A 184 5.41 -13.59 5.11
C PHE A 184 6.69 -14.02 4.39
N LYS A 185 7.78 -13.25 4.52
CA LYS A 185 9.10 -13.65 4.01
C LYS A 185 9.55 -14.95 4.65
N ASP A 186 9.43 -15.10 5.96
CA ASP A 186 9.82 -16.32 6.67
C ASP A 186 8.99 -17.52 6.18
N LEU A 187 7.67 -17.34 6.07
CA LEU A 187 6.77 -18.37 5.53
C LEU A 187 7.16 -18.83 4.11
N VAL A 188 7.48 -17.90 3.22
CA VAL A 188 7.88 -18.20 1.84
C VAL A 188 9.26 -18.87 1.84
N SER A 189 10.17 -18.40 2.68
CA SER A 189 11.53 -18.94 2.80
C SER A 189 11.50 -20.40 3.26
N ASP A 190 10.74 -20.70 4.32
CA ASP A 190 10.57 -22.04 4.86
C ASP A 190 9.91 -23.00 3.87
N LYS A 191 8.90 -22.51 3.13
CA LYS A 191 8.12 -23.35 2.21
C LYS A 191 8.86 -23.70 0.93
N PHE A 192 9.71 -22.81 0.44
CA PHE A 192 10.41 -22.98 -0.84
C PHE A 192 11.93 -23.13 -0.70
N ASP A 193 12.46 -23.20 0.52
CA ASP A 193 13.89 -23.33 0.82
C ASP A 193 14.71 -22.27 0.08
N CYS A 194 14.31 -21.01 0.21
CA CYS A 194 14.91 -19.87 -0.48
C CYS A 194 14.96 -18.63 0.42
N SER A 195 15.66 -17.59 0.00
CA SER A 195 15.58 -16.26 0.60
C SER A 195 15.05 -15.29 -0.44
N PRO A 196 13.72 -15.15 -0.59
CA PRO A 196 13.15 -14.38 -1.67
C PRO A 196 13.46 -12.89 -1.51
N PRO A 197 13.93 -12.18 -2.56
CA PRO A 197 13.94 -10.73 -2.57
C PRO A 197 12.54 -10.15 -2.35
N ILE A 198 12.48 -8.97 -1.75
CA ILE A 198 11.25 -8.22 -1.51
C ILE A 198 11.28 -6.96 -2.38
N ILE A 199 10.16 -6.70 -3.05
CA ILE A 199 9.79 -5.39 -3.60
C ILE A 199 8.50 -4.96 -2.91
N LEU A 200 8.52 -3.80 -2.26
CA LEU A 200 7.37 -3.18 -1.62
C LEU A 200 7.06 -1.86 -2.34
N SER A 201 5.87 -1.74 -2.90
CA SER A 201 5.41 -0.52 -3.55
C SER A 201 4.14 0.02 -2.89
N GLY A 202 3.78 1.26 -3.17
CA GLY A 202 2.53 1.81 -2.67
C GLY A 202 2.51 3.32 -2.62
N ASP A 203 1.32 3.84 -2.30
CA ASP A 203 1.13 5.20 -1.83
C ASP A 203 1.22 5.18 -0.29
N PHE A 204 2.28 5.78 0.22
CA PHE A 204 2.55 5.82 1.66
C PHE A 204 2.00 7.09 2.30
N ASN A 205 1.47 8.04 1.52
CA ASN A 205 0.99 9.35 1.98
C ASN A 205 1.99 10.04 2.94
N SER A 206 3.28 9.88 2.62
CA SER A 206 4.41 10.22 3.47
C SER A 206 5.57 10.73 2.62
N VAL A 207 6.15 11.88 2.97
CA VAL A 207 7.21 12.54 2.19
C VAL A 207 8.60 12.08 2.62
N PRO A 208 9.63 12.19 1.76
CA PRO A 208 10.98 11.81 2.12
C PRO A 208 11.43 12.53 3.40
N GLY A 209 11.89 11.75 4.36
CA GLY A 209 12.37 12.26 5.65
C GLY A 209 11.30 12.47 6.71
N ASP A 210 10.01 12.20 6.46
CA ASP A 210 9.03 12.14 7.53
C ASP A 210 9.16 10.87 8.39
N GLN A 211 8.35 10.75 9.45
CA GLN A 211 8.45 9.63 10.38
C GLN A 211 8.24 8.26 9.72
N VAL A 212 7.32 8.17 8.76
CA VAL A 212 6.96 6.89 8.11
C VAL A 212 8.06 6.49 7.15
N HIS A 213 8.51 7.44 6.32
CA HIS A 213 9.64 7.22 5.43
C HIS A 213 10.90 6.82 6.22
N GLN A 214 11.24 7.57 7.28
CA GLN A 214 12.39 7.26 8.14
C GLN A 214 12.30 5.86 8.75
N TYR A 215 11.12 5.47 9.23
CA TYR A 215 10.90 4.12 9.75
C TYR A 215 11.14 3.05 8.68
N LEU A 216 10.55 3.21 7.49
CA LEU A 216 10.68 2.26 6.38
C LEU A 216 12.14 2.03 5.94
N VAL A 217 12.97 3.08 5.94
CA VAL A 217 14.40 2.99 5.56
C VAL A 217 15.36 2.84 6.75
N SER A 218 14.86 2.75 7.99
CA SER A 218 15.74 2.70 9.17
C SER A 218 16.55 1.40 9.25
N GLY A 219 16.02 0.29 8.74
CA GLY A 219 16.69 -1.01 8.73
C GLY A 219 18.00 -1.04 7.94
N THR A 220 18.18 -0.14 6.97
CA THR A 220 19.43 0.00 6.19
C THR A 220 20.43 0.98 6.79
N ASN A 221 19.99 1.86 7.71
CA ASN A 221 20.78 2.95 8.28
C ASN A 221 21.38 2.62 9.67
N SER A 222 21.52 1.35 10.02
CA SER A 222 21.96 0.89 11.33
C SER A 222 23.40 1.33 11.65
N MET A 223 23.54 2.47 12.31
CA MET A 223 24.80 3.00 12.88
C MET A 223 24.77 3.01 14.43
N GLY A 224 23.92 2.21 15.06
CA GLY A 224 23.69 2.21 16.51
C GLY A 224 23.77 0.82 17.18
N PRO A 225 23.91 0.76 18.52
CA PRO A 225 24.03 -0.48 19.30
C PRO A 225 22.68 -1.18 19.59
N GLU A 226 21.62 -0.87 18.83
CA GLU A 226 20.33 -1.53 18.99
C GLU A 226 20.45 -3.01 18.57
N THR A 227 19.83 -3.90 19.33
CA THR A 227 19.84 -5.34 19.05
C THR A 227 19.19 -5.59 17.69
N ALA A 228 19.88 -6.32 16.82
CA ALA A 228 19.49 -6.54 15.43
C ALA A 228 18.07 -7.13 15.25
N ASP A 229 17.52 -7.77 16.30
CA ASP A 229 16.21 -8.42 16.28
C ASP A 229 15.01 -7.45 16.36
N ASP A 230 15.21 -6.19 16.78
CA ASP A 230 14.11 -5.20 16.90
C ASP A 230 14.04 -4.23 15.71
N LEU A 231 15.02 -4.28 14.80
CA LEU A 231 15.06 -3.39 13.64
C LEU A 231 14.11 -3.87 12.55
N PRO A 232 13.40 -2.94 11.86
CA PRO A 232 12.60 -3.31 10.71
C PRO A 232 13.48 -3.91 9.62
N MET A 233 12.86 -4.75 8.77
CA MET A 233 13.54 -5.32 7.62
C MET A 233 14.24 -4.22 6.79
N PRO A 234 15.48 -4.47 6.32
CA PRO A 234 16.23 -3.47 5.58
C PRO A 234 15.57 -3.20 4.23
N LEU A 235 15.01 -2.01 4.06
CA LEU A 235 14.47 -1.53 2.79
C LEU A 235 15.23 -0.30 2.30
N SER A 236 15.34 -0.17 0.98
CA SER A 236 15.87 0.99 0.27
C SER A 236 14.91 1.43 -0.82
N SER A 237 14.69 2.74 -0.94
CA SER A 237 13.93 3.28 -2.07
C SER A 237 14.76 3.18 -3.35
N VAL A 238 14.15 2.73 -4.44
CA VAL A 238 14.82 2.63 -5.75
C VAL A 238 15.30 3.99 -6.23
N TYR A 239 14.48 5.03 -6.10
CA TYR A 239 14.84 6.37 -6.58
C TYR A 239 15.96 6.96 -5.72
N ALA A 240 15.85 6.90 -4.39
CA ALA A 240 16.92 7.33 -3.49
C ALA A 240 18.24 6.60 -3.74
N PHE A 241 18.21 5.29 -3.98
CA PHE A 241 19.39 4.47 -4.23
C PHE A 241 20.11 4.82 -5.55
N THR A 242 19.35 5.27 -6.56
CA THR A 242 19.88 5.49 -7.92
C THR A 242 20.26 6.94 -8.19
N ARG A 243 19.39 7.92 -7.86
CA ARG A 243 19.55 9.34 -8.21
C ARG A 243 19.08 10.35 -7.15
N GLY A 244 18.48 9.87 -6.05
CA GLY A 244 17.70 10.69 -5.14
C GLY A 244 16.20 10.56 -5.39
N GLU A 245 15.39 10.82 -4.36
CA GLU A 245 13.93 10.82 -4.51
C GLU A 245 13.47 11.87 -5.53
N PRO A 246 12.40 11.60 -6.29
CA PRO A 246 11.83 12.63 -7.17
C PRO A 246 11.29 13.79 -6.34
N GLU A 247 11.12 14.96 -6.98
CA GLU A 247 10.50 16.13 -6.32
C GLU A 247 9.05 15.87 -5.96
N PHE A 248 8.33 15.16 -6.83
CA PHE A 248 6.96 14.77 -6.61
C PHE A 248 6.56 13.51 -7.36
N THR A 249 5.58 12.82 -6.78
CA THR A 249 4.81 11.77 -7.44
C THR A 249 3.33 12.15 -7.46
N ASN A 250 2.85 12.93 -6.49
CA ASN A 250 1.56 13.62 -6.51
C ASN A 250 1.75 15.11 -6.84
N CYS A 251 0.95 15.66 -7.76
CA CYS A 251 1.00 17.07 -8.11
C CYS A 251 -0.41 17.66 -8.26
N THR A 252 -0.87 18.39 -7.25
CA THR A 252 -2.14 19.12 -7.27
C THR A 252 -1.91 20.59 -6.90
N PRO A 253 -2.87 21.50 -7.17
CA PRO A 253 -2.74 22.90 -6.76
C PRO A 253 -2.59 23.12 -5.24
N GLY A 254 -3.04 22.16 -4.42
CA GLY A 254 -3.01 22.26 -2.95
C GLY A 254 -1.84 21.53 -2.29
N PHE A 255 -1.27 20.52 -2.95
CA PHE A 255 -0.15 19.74 -2.46
C PHE A 255 0.63 19.15 -3.65
N THR A 256 1.95 19.26 -3.58
CA THR A 256 2.89 18.63 -4.51
C THR A 256 4.01 18.01 -3.70
N GLY A 257 4.28 16.72 -3.90
CA GLY A 257 5.32 16.01 -3.18
C GLY A 257 5.40 14.53 -3.51
N THR A 258 6.45 13.88 -3.05
CA THR A 258 6.70 12.45 -3.26
C THR A 258 6.00 11.66 -2.16
N LEU A 259 5.01 10.87 -2.56
CA LEU A 259 4.19 10.02 -1.68
C LEU A 259 4.28 8.54 -2.05
N ASP A 260 4.67 8.26 -3.29
CA ASP A 260 4.71 6.93 -3.88
C ASP A 260 6.15 6.43 -3.94
N TYR A 261 6.36 5.17 -3.53
CA TYR A 261 7.69 4.59 -3.49
C TYR A 261 7.69 3.17 -4.05
N ILE A 262 8.84 2.79 -4.63
CA ILE A 262 9.22 1.39 -4.84
C ILE A 262 10.42 1.15 -3.93
N PHE A 263 10.18 0.43 -2.84
CA PHE A 263 11.21 -0.08 -1.95
C PHE A 263 11.63 -1.47 -2.37
N PHE A 264 12.89 -1.81 -2.14
CA PHE A 264 13.40 -3.16 -2.27
C PHE A 264 14.26 -3.50 -1.05
N SER A 265 14.35 -4.80 -0.72
CA SER A 265 15.30 -5.29 0.28
C SER A 265 16.66 -5.50 -0.39
N PRO A 266 17.70 -4.70 -0.10
CA PRO A 266 19.01 -4.90 -0.71
C PRO A 266 19.56 -6.28 -0.37
N SER A 267 19.94 -7.04 -1.39
CA SER A 267 20.55 -8.37 -1.28
C SER A 267 21.42 -8.62 -2.51
N GLY A 268 22.18 -9.71 -2.52
CA GLY A 268 22.93 -10.11 -3.73
C GLY A 268 22.01 -10.48 -4.90
N ASP A 269 20.78 -10.89 -4.61
CA ASP A 269 19.89 -11.55 -5.57
C ASP A 269 19.01 -10.58 -6.34
N ILE A 270 18.93 -9.30 -5.92
CA ILE A 270 18.14 -8.29 -6.63
C ILE A 270 18.80 -6.91 -6.57
N LYS A 271 18.86 -6.23 -7.72
CA LYS A 271 19.31 -4.83 -7.80
C LYS A 271 18.50 -4.04 -8.80
N PRO A 272 18.12 -2.80 -8.50
CA PRO A 272 17.55 -1.90 -9.50
C PRO A 272 18.63 -1.58 -10.55
N VAL A 273 18.26 -1.65 -11.83
CA VAL A 273 19.16 -1.34 -12.96
C VAL A 273 18.70 -0.12 -13.77
N SER A 274 17.42 0.20 -13.74
CA SER A 274 16.86 1.41 -14.33
C SER A 274 15.59 1.83 -13.60
N TYR A 275 15.12 3.05 -13.87
CA TYR A 275 13.90 3.62 -13.29
C TYR A 275 13.14 4.41 -14.35
N LEU A 276 11.84 4.60 -14.13
CA LEU A 276 11.01 5.47 -14.96
C LEU A 276 11.29 6.94 -14.63
N GLU A 277 11.70 7.71 -15.64
CA GLU A 277 11.89 9.16 -15.49
C GLU A 277 10.55 9.87 -15.30
N LEU A 278 10.53 10.82 -14.36
CA LEU A 278 9.36 11.65 -14.06
C LEU A 278 9.60 13.08 -14.58
N PRO A 279 8.54 13.78 -15.03
CA PRO A 279 8.64 15.18 -15.45
C PRO A 279 9.10 16.09 -14.31
N GLU A 280 9.88 17.10 -14.65
CA GLU A 280 10.26 18.20 -13.75
C GLU A 280 9.07 19.14 -13.49
N ALA A 281 9.10 19.91 -12.39
CA ALA A 281 8.01 20.80 -11.99
C ALA A 281 7.66 21.86 -13.05
N GLU A 282 8.64 22.27 -13.85
CA GLU A 282 8.53 23.25 -14.92
C GLU A 282 8.02 22.65 -16.25
N SER A 283 7.83 21.33 -16.33
CA SER A 283 7.35 20.69 -17.54
C SER A 283 5.91 21.13 -17.86
N SER A 284 5.65 21.44 -19.14
CA SER A 284 4.31 21.74 -19.64
C SER A 284 3.31 20.61 -19.38
N ASP A 285 3.80 19.40 -19.14
CA ASP A 285 2.98 18.21 -18.90
C ASP A 285 2.37 18.20 -17.51
N VAL A 286 2.91 18.96 -16.55
CA VAL A 286 2.43 19.03 -15.16
C VAL A 286 2.09 20.44 -14.70
N ILE A 287 2.46 21.48 -15.47
CA ILE A 287 2.09 22.86 -15.19
C ILE A 287 0.56 22.99 -15.02
N GLY A 288 0.15 23.54 -13.88
CA GLY A 288 -1.25 23.72 -13.50
C GLY A 288 -1.84 22.55 -12.69
N GLY A 289 -1.06 21.49 -12.46
CA GLY A 289 -1.42 20.34 -11.65
C GLY A 289 -2.07 19.19 -12.44
N LEU A 290 -2.30 18.11 -11.71
CA LEU A 290 -2.87 16.85 -12.18
C LEU A 290 -4.24 16.60 -11.51
N PRO A 291 -5.12 15.77 -12.11
CA PRO A 291 -5.01 15.20 -13.44
C PRO A 291 -5.18 16.27 -14.54
N ASN A 292 -4.63 16.02 -15.71
CA ASN A 292 -4.76 16.88 -16.88
C ASN A 292 -4.99 16.09 -18.18
N TYR A 293 -4.72 16.70 -19.34
CA TYR A 293 -4.94 16.03 -20.63
C TYR A 293 -3.96 14.87 -20.89
N PHE A 294 -2.74 14.99 -20.38
CA PHE A 294 -1.67 14.01 -20.56
C PHE A 294 -1.67 12.95 -19.44
N HIS A 295 -2.00 13.37 -18.22
CA HIS A 295 -1.98 12.53 -17.02
C HIS A 295 -3.39 12.33 -16.43
N PRO A 296 -3.95 11.12 -16.43
CA PRO A 296 -5.33 10.85 -16.01
C PRO A 296 -5.51 10.62 -14.50
N SER A 297 -4.43 10.74 -13.73
CA SER A 297 -4.37 10.64 -12.27
C SER A 297 -3.69 11.89 -11.73
N ASP A 298 -3.96 12.25 -10.48
CA ASP A 298 -3.21 13.24 -9.71
C ASP A 298 -1.84 12.74 -9.26
N HIS A 299 -1.60 11.43 -9.36
CA HIS A 299 -0.31 10.78 -9.20
C HIS A 299 0.33 10.41 -10.55
N LEU A 300 1.65 10.46 -10.61
CA LEU A 300 2.47 9.97 -11.71
C LEU A 300 2.80 8.48 -11.49
N PRO A 301 2.79 7.65 -12.55
CA PRO A 301 3.31 6.30 -12.44
C PRO A 301 4.81 6.34 -12.16
N ILE A 302 5.26 5.56 -11.17
CA ILE A 302 6.67 5.29 -10.91
C ILE A 302 7.02 3.87 -11.37
N GLY A 303 8.29 3.62 -11.69
CA GLY A 303 8.70 2.34 -12.26
C GLY A 303 10.18 2.06 -12.08
N ALA A 304 10.53 0.79 -12.08
CA ALA A 304 11.89 0.30 -11.95
C ALA A 304 12.06 -1.02 -12.69
N GLU A 305 13.23 -1.21 -13.30
CA GLU A 305 13.68 -2.51 -13.76
C GLU A 305 14.67 -3.08 -12.75
N PHE A 306 14.52 -4.36 -12.44
CA PHE A 306 15.40 -5.07 -11.54
C PHE A 306 16.15 -6.16 -12.29
N ALA A 307 17.46 -6.25 -12.06
CA ALA A 307 18.21 -7.46 -12.36
C ALA A 307 18.08 -8.41 -11.17
N VAL A 308 17.65 -9.63 -11.46
CA VAL A 308 17.56 -10.72 -10.49
C VAL A 308 18.70 -11.69 -10.79
N GLU A 309 19.59 -11.90 -9.82
CA GLU A 309 20.65 -12.89 -9.92
C GLU A 309 20.12 -14.26 -9.47
N ALA A 310 20.52 -15.32 -10.18
CA ALA A 310 20.05 -16.68 -10.00
C ALA A 310 21.06 -17.55 -9.25
#